data_AF-A0A8T6DMA0-F1
#
_entry.id   AF-A0A8T6DMA0-F1
#
_cell.length_a   1.000
_cell.length_b   1.000
_cell.length_c   1.000
_cell.angle_alpha   90.00
_cell.angle_beta   90.00
_cell.angle_gamma   90.00
#
_symmetry.space_group_name_H-M   'P 1'
#
loop_
_entity.id
_entity.type
_entity.pdbx_description
1 polymer ?
#
loop_
_entity_poly.entity_id
_entity_poly.type
_entity_poly.pdbx_seq_one_letter_code
_entity_poly.pdbx_strand_id
1 'polypeptide(L)'
;MPHMTIIQCHVIDSYAPENLNSDRDGFSKDTHYGGAMRARISNQCAKRAVRKSDEFQNAIQGMIAIRTKQLIPRLIEELVEKGVDRQWAEQHAPRLVSGVPLDKKRRALYAQRASQEDGEFETNVLLYISRSEIDELLNQLAEWGSRSESPEDAELKQWVRNFSKRKAGRTSAAEIALFGRMLPDNPQQDIFAACSVDDAYSTHPVKTADVDFFTAVDD
;
A
#
# COMPACT_ATOMS: atom_id res chain seq x y z
N MET A 1 -15.52 24.56 -16.62
CA MET A 1 -14.97 23.47 -15.78
C MET A 1 -15.72 22.21 -16.15
N PRO A 2 -15.07 21.04 -16.31
CA PRO A 2 -15.81 19.80 -16.51
C PRO A 2 -16.79 19.62 -15.34
N HIS A 3 -18.02 19.18 -15.63
CA HIS A 3 -19.03 18.92 -14.61
C HIS A 3 -18.51 17.82 -13.68
N MET A 4 -18.15 18.19 -12.45
CA MET A 4 -17.75 17.23 -11.43
C MET A 4 -19.00 16.52 -10.95
N THR A 5 -19.17 15.25 -11.34
CA THR A 5 -20.26 14.41 -10.84
C THR A 5 -19.82 13.84 -9.50
N ILE A 6 -20.54 14.18 -8.43
CA ILE A 6 -20.30 13.65 -7.09
C ILE A 6 -21.38 12.61 -6.81
N ILE A 7 -20.96 11.40 -6.44
CA ILE A 7 -21.85 10.36 -5.93
C ILE A 7 -21.71 10.36 -4.41
N GLN A 8 -22.82 10.62 -3.71
CA GLN A 8 -22.89 10.55 -2.24
C GLN A 8 -23.55 9.25 -1.81
N CYS A 9 -22.92 8.54 -0.88
CA CYS A 9 -23.45 7.32 -0.30
C CYS A 9 -23.59 7.50 1.21
N HIS A 10 -24.79 7.28 1.73
CA HIS A 10 -25.10 7.35 3.16
C HIS A 10 -25.59 5.98 3.61
N VAL A 11 -24.96 5.43 4.65
CA VAL A 11 -25.29 4.11 5.17
C VAL A 11 -25.57 4.23 6.65
N ILE A 12 -26.70 3.68 7.08
CA ILE A 12 -27.00 3.41 8.49
C ILE A 12 -27.04 1.90 8.61
N ASP A 13 -26.20 1.37 9.49
CA ASP A 13 -26.10 -0.06 9.75
C ASP A 13 -26.12 -0.32 11.25
N SER A 14 -26.65 -1.49 11.64
CA SER A 14 -26.78 -1.90 13.04
C SER A 14 -25.93 -3.13 13.29
N TYR A 15 -25.05 -3.04 14.28
CA TYR A 15 -24.20 -4.14 14.71
C TYR A 15 -24.69 -4.70 16.05
N ALA A 16 -24.43 -5.98 16.29
CA ALA A 16 -24.59 -6.57 17.62
C ALA A 16 -23.50 -5.99 18.57
N PRO A 17 -23.54 -6.31 19.88
CA PRO A 17 -22.48 -5.93 20.81
C PRO A 17 -21.13 -6.54 20.40
N GLU A 18 -20.33 -5.77 19.65
CA GLU A 18 -19.08 -6.22 19.04
C GLU A 18 -18.00 -5.13 19.11
N ASN A 19 -16.74 -5.54 19.25
CA ASN A 19 -15.57 -4.65 19.18
C ASN A 19 -15.01 -4.60 17.75
N LEU A 20 -15.72 -3.92 16.84
CA LEU A 20 -15.40 -3.87 15.40
C LEU A 20 -14.06 -3.16 15.10
N ASN A 21 -13.68 -2.18 15.92
CA ASN A 21 -12.44 -1.45 15.73
C ASN A 21 -11.88 -0.97 17.07
N SER A 22 -10.82 -1.63 17.53
CA SER A 22 -10.13 -1.28 18.78
C SER A 22 -8.95 -0.32 18.58
N ASP A 23 -8.54 0.34 19.65
CA ASP A 23 -7.29 1.08 19.75
C ASP A 23 -6.11 0.16 20.14
N ARG A 24 -4.99 0.75 20.57
CA ARG A 24 -3.79 -0.01 20.95
C ARG A 24 -3.98 -0.84 22.22
N ASP A 25 -4.84 -0.39 23.12
CA ASP A 25 -5.03 -0.97 24.45
C ASP A 25 -6.22 -1.96 24.47
N GLY A 26 -6.87 -2.17 23.32
CA GLY A 26 -7.98 -3.11 23.14
C GLY A 26 -9.36 -2.48 23.32
N PHE A 27 -9.43 -1.19 23.67
CA PHE A 27 -10.71 -0.50 23.83
C PHE A 27 -11.33 -0.17 22.47
N SER A 28 -12.65 -0.30 22.38
CA SER A 28 -13.42 0.13 21.20
C SER A 28 -13.16 1.62 20.93
N LYS A 29 -12.86 1.96 19.67
CA LYS A 29 -12.65 3.35 19.29
C LYS A 29 -13.92 4.17 19.44
N ASP A 30 -13.75 5.42 19.86
CA ASP A 30 -14.83 6.37 20.04
C ASP A 30 -14.48 7.77 19.48
N THR A 31 -15.47 8.67 19.53
CA THR A 31 -15.31 10.09 19.23
C THR A 31 -16.38 10.93 19.94
N HIS A 32 -16.07 12.19 20.20
CA HIS A 32 -17.05 13.19 20.63
C HIS A 32 -17.71 13.84 19.40
N TYR A 33 -19.04 13.84 19.35
CA TYR A 33 -19.79 14.58 18.33
C TYR A 33 -21.18 14.99 18.82
N GLY A 34 -21.52 16.27 18.65
CA GLY A 34 -22.80 16.83 19.10
C GLY A 34 -22.98 16.81 20.62
N GLY A 35 -21.90 17.01 21.39
CA GLY A 35 -21.94 17.06 22.85
C GLY A 35 -22.00 15.70 23.55
N ALA A 36 -21.84 14.59 22.82
CA ALA A 36 -21.88 13.24 23.38
C ALA A 36 -20.77 12.34 22.81
N MET A 37 -20.41 11.31 23.58
CA MET A 37 -19.54 10.22 23.15
C MET A 37 -20.26 9.26 22.21
N ARG A 38 -19.55 8.78 21.18
CA ARG A 38 -20.08 7.88 20.15
C ARG A 38 -19.06 6.81 19.82
N ALA A 39 -19.53 5.58 19.62
CA ALA A 39 -18.68 4.53 19.05
C ALA A 39 -18.23 4.94 17.64
N ARG A 40 -17.01 4.59 17.25
CA ARG A 40 -16.40 4.99 15.99
C ARG A 40 -15.71 3.83 15.29
N ILE A 41 -15.99 3.66 14.01
CA ILE A 41 -15.21 2.81 13.10
C ILE A 41 -14.40 3.73 12.19
N SER A 42 -13.08 3.59 12.25
CA SER A 42 -12.18 4.47 11.50
C SER A 42 -12.24 4.22 10.00
N ASN A 43 -12.10 5.27 9.18
CA ASN A 43 -12.19 5.16 7.73
C ASN A 43 -11.15 4.18 7.15
N GLN A 44 -9.98 4.04 7.77
CA GLN A 44 -8.95 3.10 7.34
C GLN A 44 -9.37 1.64 7.57
N CYS A 45 -10.14 1.38 8.63
CA CYS A 45 -10.74 0.08 8.88
C CYS A 45 -11.74 -0.25 7.77
N ALA A 46 -12.69 0.65 7.51
CA ALA A 46 -13.68 0.50 6.44
C ALA A 46 -13.04 0.35 5.05
N LYS A 47 -12.08 1.22 4.69
CA LYS A 47 -11.33 1.13 3.42
C LYS A 47 -10.57 -0.19 3.30
N ARG A 48 -10.01 -0.72 4.39
CA ARG A 48 -9.34 -2.03 4.36
C ARG A 48 -10.34 -3.17 4.19
N ALA A 49 -11.46 -3.13 4.91
CA ALA A 49 -12.53 -4.12 4.79
C ALA A 49 -13.07 -4.17 3.36
N VAL A 50 -13.43 -3.03 2.78
CA VAL A 50 -13.87 -2.93 1.37
C VAL A 50 -12.81 -3.48 0.42
N ARG A 51 -11.54 -3.08 0.54
CA ARG A 51 -10.47 -3.60 -0.32
C ARG A 51 -10.27 -5.11 -0.20
N LYS A 52 -10.61 -5.71 0.94
CA LYS A 52 -10.43 -7.14 1.18
C LYS A 52 -11.70 -7.95 0.93
N SER A 53 -12.83 -7.31 0.62
CA SER A 53 -14.08 -7.99 0.36
C SER A 53 -14.06 -8.63 -1.04
N ASP A 54 -14.75 -9.77 -1.17
CA ASP A 54 -14.81 -10.50 -2.43
C ASP A 54 -15.57 -9.69 -3.49
N GLU A 55 -16.61 -8.96 -3.10
CA GLU A 55 -17.40 -8.11 -4.01
C GLU A 55 -16.50 -7.06 -4.67
N PHE A 56 -15.66 -6.41 -3.87
CA PHE A 56 -14.76 -5.40 -4.39
C PHE A 56 -13.65 -6.02 -5.25
N GLN A 57 -13.04 -7.12 -4.81
CA GLN A 57 -12.01 -7.81 -5.58
C GLN A 57 -12.53 -8.31 -6.94
N ASN A 58 -13.76 -8.85 -6.97
CA ASN A 58 -14.44 -9.25 -8.18
C ASN A 58 -14.77 -8.06 -9.10
N ALA A 59 -15.19 -6.92 -8.52
CA ALA A 59 -15.52 -5.71 -9.29
C ALA A 59 -14.28 -5.08 -9.96
N ILE A 60 -13.11 -5.14 -9.33
CA ILE A 60 -11.88 -4.55 -9.89
C ILE A 60 -11.14 -5.48 -10.86
N GLN A 61 -11.55 -6.74 -11.00
CA GLN A 61 -11.06 -7.68 -12.02
C GLN A 61 -9.53 -7.72 -12.18
N GLY A 62 -8.79 -7.80 -11.07
CA GLY A 62 -7.33 -7.86 -11.11
C GLY A 62 -6.60 -6.51 -11.19
N MET A 63 -7.32 -5.37 -11.20
CA MET A 63 -6.76 -4.02 -11.00
C MET A 63 -6.34 -3.78 -9.53
N ILE A 64 -5.55 -4.71 -9.00
CA ILE A 64 -5.18 -4.83 -7.59
C ILE A 64 -3.89 -4.04 -7.31
N ALA A 65 -3.79 -3.53 -6.09
CA ALA A 65 -2.56 -2.99 -5.54
C ALA A 65 -2.14 -3.73 -4.27
N ILE A 66 -0.84 -3.76 -4.02
CA ILE A 66 -0.24 -4.39 -2.85
C ILE A 66 0.33 -3.29 -1.96
N ARG A 67 0.05 -3.38 -0.64
CA ARG A 67 0.73 -2.58 0.38
C ARG A 67 1.83 -3.41 1.02
N THR A 68 3.09 -3.04 0.82
CA THR A 68 4.22 -3.85 1.27
C THR A 68 5.47 -3.01 1.53
N LYS A 69 6.27 -3.42 2.51
CA LYS A 69 7.69 -3.02 2.64
C LYS A 69 8.64 -4.02 1.98
N GLN A 70 8.13 -5.21 1.74
CA GLN A 70 8.84 -6.38 1.23
C GLN A 70 8.74 -6.44 -0.30
N LEU A 71 8.94 -5.31 -0.98
CA LEU A 71 8.88 -5.27 -2.46
C LEU A 71 10.12 -5.94 -3.06
N ILE A 72 11.30 -5.68 -2.52
CA ILE A 72 12.56 -6.18 -3.06
C ILE A 72 12.64 -7.72 -3.00
N PRO A 73 12.34 -8.39 -1.86
CA PRO A 73 12.39 -9.84 -1.80
C PRO A 73 11.35 -10.49 -2.71
N ARG A 74 10.16 -9.89 -2.84
CA ARG A 74 9.15 -10.33 -3.82
C ARG A 74 9.66 -10.25 -5.25
N LEU A 75 10.32 -9.15 -5.63
CA LEU A 75 10.90 -9.04 -6.97
C LEU A 75 11.97 -10.11 -7.20
N ILE A 76 12.83 -10.37 -6.21
CA ILE A 76 13.88 -11.40 -6.30
C ILE A 76 13.26 -12.79 -6.53
N GLU A 77 12.32 -13.20 -5.69
CA GLU A 77 11.69 -14.53 -5.82
C GLU A 77 10.94 -14.67 -7.16
N GLU A 78 10.15 -13.67 -7.57
CA GLU A 78 9.43 -13.70 -8.85
C GLU A 78 10.38 -13.67 -10.07
N LEU A 79 11.58 -13.08 -9.95
CA LEU A 79 12.62 -13.13 -11.01
C LEU A 79 13.25 -14.52 -11.10
N VAL A 80 13.55 -15.14 -9.96
CA VAL A 80 14.10 -16.50 -9.89
C VAL A 80 13.12 -17.51 -10.47
N GLU A 81 11.83 -17.40 -10.16
CA GLU A 81 10.77 -18.22 -10.76
C GLU A 81 10.70 -18.05 -12.29
N LYS A 82 11.06 -16.86 -12.81
CA LYS A 82 11.17 -16.57 -14.24
C LYS A 82 12.50 -17.01 -14.87
N GLY A 83 13.38 -17.67 -14.10
CA GLY A 83 14.65 -18.21 -14.58
C GLY A 83 15.82 -17.22 -14.60
N VAL A 84 15.68 -16.07 -13.92
CA VAL A 84 16.80 -15.14 -13.73
C VAL A 84 17.69 -15.65 -12.60
N ASP A 85 19.00 -15.50 -12.76
CA ASP A 85 19.97 -15.89 -11.73
C ASP A 85 19.72 -15.15 -10.40
N ARG A 86 19.76 -15.88 -9.28
CA ARG A 86 19.47 -15.34 -7.95
C ARG A 86 20.49 -14.29 -7.53
N GLN A 87 21.77 -14.54 -7.76
CA GLN A 87 22.83 -13.59 -7.39
C GLN A 87 22.67 -12.28 -8.17
N TRP A 88 22.33 -12.38 -9.46
CA TRP A 88 22.00 -11.23 -10.28
C TRP A 88 20.79 -10.46 -9.73
N ALA A 89 19.70 -11.16 -9.38
CA ALA A 89 18.48 -10.54 -8.88
C ALA A 89 18.69 -9.83 -7.53
N GLU A 90 19.39 -10.47 -6.59
CA GLU A 90 19.78 -9.89 -5.30
C GLU A 90 20.65 -8.65 -5.44
N GLN A 91 21.49 -8.59 -6.48
CA GLN A 91 22.31 -7.42 -6.76
C GLN A 91 21.51 -6.27 -7.40
N HIS A 92 20.57 -6.56 -8.31
CA HIS A 92 19.97 -5.55 -9.19
C HIS A 92 18.57 -5.08 -8.77
N ALA A 93 17.77 -5.93 -8.11
CA ALA A 93 16.44 -5.52 -7.63
C ALA A 93 16.51 -4.41 -6.55
N PRO A 94 17.38 -4.48 -5.52
CA PRO A 94 17.55 -3.37 -4.57
C PRO A 94 18.05 -2.11 -5.28
N ARG A 95 19.02 -2.27 -6.19
CA ARG A 95 19.58 -1.16 -6.98
C ARG A 95 18.51 -0.37 -7.75
N LEU A 96 17.50 -1.04 -8.29
CA LEU A 96 16.40 -0.39 -9.00
C LEU A 96 15.39 0.27 -8.06
N VAL A 97 14.97 -0.43 -6.99
CA VAL A 97 13.92 0.02 -6.07
C VAL A 97 14.43 1.12 -5.13
N SER A 98 15.60 0.92 -4.52
CA SER A 98 16.19 1.84 -3.55
C SER A 98 17.31 2.74 -4.11
N GLY A 99 17.68 2.57 -5.38
CA GLY A 99 18.81 3.29 -5.98
C GLY A 99 20.17 2.67 -5.65
N VAL A 100 21.21 3.06 -6.42
CA VAL A 100 22.58 2.51 -6.34
C VAL A 100 23.59 3.58 -5.89
N PRO A 101 24.61 3.21 -5.09
CA PRO A 101 24.54 2.48 -3.83
C PRO A 101 24.13 3.46 -2.71
N LEU A 102 24.19 3.01 -1.46
CA LEU A 102 23.94 3.71 -0.19
C LEU A 102 24.74 5.03 0.04
N ASP A 103 25.21 5.71 -1.00
CA ASP A 103 25.93 6.98 -0.98
C ASP A 103 25.07 8.13 -1.53
N LYS A 104 24.25 8.66 -0.61
CA LYS A 104 23.84 10.06 -0.38
C LYS A 104 23.37 10.98 -1.53
N LYS A 105 23.43 10.64 -2.83
CA LYS A 105 23.20 11.63 -3.91
C LYS A 105 22.48 11.14 -5.17
N ARG A 106 21.77 10.00 -5.16
CA ARG A 106 21.07 9.52 -6.37
C ARG A 106 19.60 9.13 -6.11
N ARG A 107 18.81 9.23 -7.18
CA ARG A 107 17.34 9.20 -7.22
C ARG A 107 16.87 7.75 -7.09
N ALA A 108 16.43 7.35 -5.90
CA ALA A 108 15.73 6.09 -5.69
C ALA A 108 14.35 6.10 -6.35
N LEU A 109 13.81 4.94 -6.72
CA LEU A 109 12.44 4.84 -7.23
C LEU A 109 11.42 4.97 -6.09
N TYR A 110 11.68 4.27 -4.98
CA TYR A 110 10.73 4.13 -3.88
C TYR A 110 11.32 4.28 -2.47
N ALA A 111 12.63 4.13 -2.26
CA ALA A 111 13.24 4.22 -0.94
C ALA A 111 14.69 4.73 -0.98
N GLN A 112 15.06 5.77 -0.22
CA GLN A 112 16.47 6.20 -0.11
C GLN A 112 17.41 5.23 0.62
N ARG A 113 16.85 4.28 1.35
CA ARG A 113 17.56 3.23 2.08
C ARG A 113 16.65 1.99 2.13
N ALA A 114 17.26 0.83 1.96
CA ALA A 114 16.69 -0.44 2.38
C ALA A 114 17.51 -0.93 3.59
N SER A 115 16.85 -1.38 4.66
CA SER A 115 17.55 -2.11 5.72
C SER A 115 17.76 -3.55 5.27
N GLN A 116 18.98 -4.04 5.48
CA GLN A 116 19.29 -5.46 5.40
C GLN A 116 19.49 -5.95 6.83
N GLU A 117 18.39 -6.22 7.52
CA GLU A 117 18.41 -6.92 8.81
C GLU A 117 18.16 -8.41 8.49
N ASP A 118 18.99 -9.30 9.02
CA ASP A 118 18.89 -10.76 8.82
C ASP A 118 18.84 -11.25 7.35
N GLY A 119 19.38 -10.46 6.41
CA GLY A 119 19.42 -10.81 4.98
C GLY A 119 18.15 -10.45 4.21
N GLU A 120 17.15 -9.86 4.85
CA GLU A 120 15.92 -9.40 4.20
C GLU A 120 16.03 -7.93 3.76
N PHE A 121 15.64 -7.63 2.52
CA PHE A 121 15.58 -6.27 2.01
C PHE A 121 14.21 -5.64 2.30
N GLU A 122 14.13 -4.70 3.25
CA GLU A 122 12.90 -3.92 3.46
C GLU A 122 13.02 -2.49 2.96
N THR A 123 11.96 -1.98 2.32
CA THR A 123 11.86 -0.54 2.02
C THR A 123 11.52 0.23 3.28
N ASN A 124 12.20 1.36 3.52
CA ASN A 124 11.96 2.22 4.68
C ASN A 124 10.54 2.77 4.77
N VAL A 125 9.82 2.85 3.64
CA VAL A 125 8.44 3.33 3.56
C VAL A 125 7.52 2.20 3.12
N LEU A 126 6.27 2.21 3.58
CA LEU A 126 5.25 1.29 3.11
C LEU A 126 4.81 1.70 1.70
N LEU A 127 5.09 0.87 0.72
CA LEU A 127 4.71 1.14 -0.67
C LEU A 127 3.30 0.68 -0.94
N TYR A 128 2.58 1.41 -1.78
CA TYR A 128 1.29 1.01 -2.33
C TYR A 128 1.42 0.96 -3.85
N ILE A 129 1.59 -0.24 -4.42
CA ILE A 129 2.02 -0.42 -5.81
C ILE A 129 1.05 -1.34 -6.55
N SER A 130 0.69 -0.97 -7.78
CA SER A 130 -0.18 -1.79 -8.63
C SER A 130 0.56 -3.02 -9.13
N ARG A 131 -0.17 -4.10 -9.44
CA ARG A 131 0.42 -5.30 -10.04
C ARG A 131 1.13 -4.98 -11.37
N SER A 132 0.57 -4.10 -12.19
CA SER A 132 1.21 -3.70 -13.45
C SER A 132 2.56 -2.97 -13.27
N GLU A 133 2.72 -2.21 -12.18
CA GLU A 133 3.99 -1.54 -11.87
C GLU A 133 5.02 -2.58 -11.46
N ILE A 134 4.62 -3.60 -10.68
CA ILE A 134 5.48 -4.74 -10.34
C ILE A 134 5.89 -5.50 -11.61
N ASP A 135 4.94 -5.81 -12.49
CA ASP A 135 5.23 -6.56 -13.72
C ASP A 135 6.19 -5.79 -14.66
N GLU A 136 6.06 -4.46 -14.75
CA GLU A 136 6.98 -3.62 -15.53
C GLU A 136 8.40 -3.59 -14.93
N LEU A 137 8.53 -3.61 -13.60
CA LEU A 137 9.82 -3.75 -12.91
C LEU A 137 10.43 -5.13 -13.18
N LEU A 138 9.63 -6.20 -13.06
CA LEU A 138 10.07 -7.57 -13.30
C LEU A 138 10.54 -7.75 -14.74
N ASN A 139 9.78 -7.25 -15.71
CA ASN A 139 10.13 -7.37 -17.12
C ASN A 139 11.43 -6.62 -17.44
N GLN A 140 11.63 -5.43 -16.88
CA GLN A 140 12.88 -4.70 -17.09
C GLN A 140 14.07 -5.39 -16.44
N LEU A 141 13.91 -5.90 -15.21
CA LEU A 141 14.96 -6.63 -14.51
C LEU A 141 15.30 -7.92 -15.26
N ALA A 142 14.31 -8.68 -15.72
CA ALA A 142 14.54 -9.89 -16.51
C ALA A 142 15.24 -9.59 -17.85
N GLU A 143 14.86 -8.50 -18.53
CA GLU A 143 15.55 -8.05 -19.75
C GLU A 143 17.03 -7.77 -19.47
N TRP A 144 17.34 -7.01 -18.42
CA TRP A 144 18.73 -6.74 -18.03
C TRP A 144 19.49 -7.98 -17.57
N GLY A 145 18.83 -8.92 -16.89
CA GLY A 145 19.41 -10.19 -16.47
C GLY A 145 19.73 -11.13 -17.64
N SER A 146 19.07 -10.95 -18.78
CA SER A 146 19.34 -11.74 -20.00
C SER A 146 20.53 -11.20 -20.82
N ARG A 147 21.06 -10.02 -20.49
CA ARG A 147 22.17 -9.40 -21.22
C ARG A 147 23.51 -9.95 -20.74
N SER A 148 24.50 -9.97 -21.63
CA SER A 148 25.88 -10.32 -21.28
C SER A 148 26.52 -9.32 -20.31
N GLU A 149 26.10 -8.05 -20.38
CA GLU A 149 26.59 -6.98 -19.53
C GLU A 149 25.47 -6.42 -18.65
N SER A 150 25.80 -6.15 -17.39
CA SER A 150 24.87 -5.53 -16.43
C SER A 150 24.60 -4.08 -16.82
N PRO A 151 23.39 -3.55 -16.51
CA PRO A 151 23.01 -2.21 -16.93
C PRO A 151 23.88 -1.15 -16.24
N GLU A 152 24.30 -0.16 -17.00
CA GLU A 152 25.06 0.98 -16.49
C GLU A 152 24.18 1.86 -15.58
N ASP A 153 24.82 2.59 -14.67
CA ASP A 153 24.14 3.55 -13.81
C ASP A 153 23.36 4.64 -14.59
N ALA A 154 23.86 5.01 -15.77
CA ALA A 154 23.19 5.98 -16.64
C ALA A 154 21.88 5.42 -17.20
N GLU A 155 21.89 4.14 -17.61
CA GLU A 155 20.73 3.42 -18.10
C GLU A 155 19.67 3.28 -17.00
N LEU A 156 20.07 2.83 -15.79
CA LEU A 156 19.16 2.74 -14.64
C LEU A 156 18.46 4.07 -14.36
N LYS A 157 19.25 5.16 -14.28
CA LYS A 157 18.69 6.50 -14.01
C LYS A 157 17.72 6.95 -15.09
N GLN A 158 18.04 6.67 -16.35
CA GLN A 158 17.19 7.04 -17.47
C GLN A 158 15.90 6.24 -17.45
N TRP A 159 15.98 4.93 -17.14
CA TRP A 159 14.81 4.08 -17.00
C TRP A 159 13.92 4.53 -15.85
N VAL A 160 14.46 4.73 -14.65
CA VAL A 160 13.71 5.21 -13.47
C VAL A 160 13.02 6.54 -13.77
N ARG A 161 13.72 7.47 -14.44
CA ARG A 161 13.13 8.75 -14.86
C ARG A 161 11.96 8.56 -15.82
N ASN A 162 12.12 7.69 -16.81
CA ASN A 162 11.07 7.41 -17.80
C ASN A 162 9.88 6.70 -17.15
N PHE A 163 10.13 5.72 -16.29
CA PHE A 163 9.12 5.03 -15.49
C PHE A 163 8.33 6.02 -14.64
N SER A 164 9.00 6.91 -13.89
CA SER A 164 8.31 7.92 -13.08
C SER A 164 7.48 8.89 -13.90
N LYS A 165 7.93 9.27 -15.10
CA LYS A 165 7.13 10.08 -16.01
C LYS A 165 5.90 9.33 -16.52
N ARG A 166 6.03 8.05 -16.90
CA ARG A 166 4.91 7.22 -17.37
C ARG A 166 3.85 7.03 -16.29
N LYS A 167 4.27 6.88 -15.03
CA LYS A 167 3.38 6.67 -13.87
C LYS A 167 2.95 7.97 -13.17
N ALA A 168 3.34 9.13 -13.69
CA ALA A 168 3.03 10.41 -13.05
C ALA A 168 1.51 10.64 -13.01
N GLY A 169 0.93 10.71 -11.81
CA GLY A 169 -0.51 10.86 -11.60
C GLY A 169 -1.38 9.76 -12.20
N ARG A 170 -0.82 8.57 -12.48
CA ARG A 170 -1.53 7.46 -13.15
C ARG A 170 -1.29 6.15 -12.43
N THR A 171 -2.35 5.34 -12.32
CA THR A 171 -2.27 3.96 -11.83
C THR A 171 -3.21 3.09 -12.64
N SER A 172 -2.88 1.81 -12.74
CA SER A 172 -3.79 0.76 -13.23
C SER A 172 -4.56 0.09 -12.10
N ALA A 173 -4.22 0.36 -10.83
CA ALA A 173 -4.92 -0.22 -9.71
C ALA A 173 -6.11 0.65 -9.29
N ALA A 174 -7.31 0.07 -9.37
CA ALA A 174 -8.54 0.73 -8.96
C ALA A 174 -8.47 1.15 -7.49
N GLU A 175 -7.82 0.35 -6.63
CA GLU A 175 -7.68 0.68 -5.21
C GLU A 175 -6.85 1.94 -4.95
N ILE A 176 -5.81 2.18 -5.75
CA ILE A 176 -4.98 3.38 -5.65
C ILE A 176 -5.73 4.58 -6.21
N ALA A 177 -6.45 4.41 -7.33
CA ALA A 177 -7.26 5.49 -7.89
C ALA A 177 -8.37 5.94 -6.92
N LEU A 178 -9.02 4.99 -6.24
CA LEU A 178 -10.09 5.28 -5.28
C LEU A 178 -9.56 5.93 -4.01
N PHE A 179 -8.53 5.36 -3.38
CA PHE A 179 -8.09 5.78 -2.04
C PHE A 179 -6.81 6.62 -1.99
N GLY A 180 -6.22 6.87 -3.15
CA GLY A 180 -5.00 7.64 -3.30
C GLY A 180 -3.74 6.88 -2.90
N ARG A 181 -2.61 7.53 -3.17
CA ARG A 181 -1.26 7.08 -2.80
C ARG A 181 -0.34 8.27 -2.60
N MET A 182 0.52 8.16 -1.59
CA MET A 182 1.63 9.07 -1.35
C MET A 182 2.95 8.29 -1.43
N LEU A 183 3.93 8.82 -2.15
CA LEU A 183 5.28 8.29 -2.31
C LEU A 183 6.29 9.40 -1.98
N PRO A 184 6.80 9.46 -0.73
CA PRO A 184 7.66 10.54 -0.27
C PRO A 184 8.91 10.78 -1.13
N ASP A 185 9.53 9.70 -1.61
CA ASP A 185 10.75 9.77 -2.43
C ASP A 185 10.47 10.10 -3.90
N ASN A 186 9.21 10.02 -4.35
CA ASN A 186 8.81 10.32 -5.71
C ASN A 186 7.39 10.92 -5.80
N PRO A 187 7.20 12.18 -5.33
CA PRO A 187 5.88 12.81 -5.26
C PRO A 187 5.20 13.00 -6.63
N GLN A 188 5.93 12.90 -7.73
CA GLN A 188 5.35 12.95 -9.08
C GLN A 188 4.40 11.78 -9.36
N GLN A 189 4.56 10.67 -8.62
CA GLN A 189 3.71 9.49 -8.71
C GLN A 189 2.59 9.48 -7.66
N ASP A 190 2.41 10.57 -6.91
CA ASP A 190 1.30 10.72 -5.99
C ASP A 190 -0.02 10.71 -6.76
N ILE A 191 -1.02 10.11 -6.14
CA ILE A 191 -2.36 9.98 -6.71
C ILE A 191 -3.35 10.48 -5.68
N PHE A 192 -4.08 11.52 -6.06
CA PHE A 192 -5.20 12.01 -5.26
C PHE A 192 -6.34 11.01 -5.31
N ALA A 193 -6.95 10.77 -4.15
CA ALA A 193 -8.07 9.86 -4.01
C ALA A 193 -9.29 10.39 -4.76
N ALA A 194 -9.96 9.53 -5.54
CA ALA A 194 -11.26 9.83 -6.12
C ALA A 194 -12.41 9.69 -5.10
N CYS A 195 -12.19 8.94 -4.02
CA CYS A 195 -13.18 8.65 -2.99
C CYS A 195 -12.75 9.18 -1.62
N SER A 196 -13.61 10.03 -1.05
CA SER A 196 -13.55 10.42 0.36
C SER A 196 -14.45 9.48 1.16
N VAL A 197 -13.90 8.91 2.24
CA VAL A 197 -14.64 8.05 3.18
C VAL A 197 -14.43 8.63 4.56
N ASP A 198 -15.53 8.97 5.22
CA ASP A 198 -15.52 9.48 6.59
C ASP A 198 -15.50 8.33 7.60
N ASP A 199 -15.15 8.67 8.84
CA ASP A 199 -15.29 7.74 9.96
C ASP A 199 -16.79 7.50 10.20
N ALA A 200 -17.17 6.23 10.38
CA ALA A 200 -18.53 5.92 10.81
C ALA A 200 -18.63 6.09 12.33
N TYR A 201 -19.72 6.68 12.80
CA TYR A 201 -19.99 6.84 14.23
C TYR A 201 -21.45 6.56 14.55
N SER A 202 -21.71 6.13 15.79
CA SER A 202 -23.06 5.77 16.23
C SER A 202 -24.02 6.96 16.13
N THR A 203 -25.27 6.70 15.71
CA THR A 203 -26.32 7.74 15.63
C THR A 203 -26.81 8.18 17.01
N HIS A 204 -26.57 7.37 18.05
CA HIS A 204 -26.91 7.64 19.44
C HIS A 204 -25.65 7.75 20.33
N PRO A 205 -25.77 8.41 21.51
CA PRO A 205 -24.71 8.42 22.52
C PRO A 205 -24.38 7.01 23.01
N VAL A 206 -23.10 6.71 23.14
CA VAL A 206 -22.62 5.50 23.82
C VAL A 206 -22.19 5.91 25.23
N LYS A 207 -22.85 5.32 26.23
CA LYS A 207 -22.34 5.33 27.61
C LYS A 207 -21.26 4.26 27.66
N THR A 208 -20.13 4.56 28.32
CA THR A 208 -18.89 3.77 28.46
C THR A 208 -18.96 2.34 27.93
N ALA A 209 -18.03 1.97 27.05
CA ALA A 209 -17.96 0.61 26.50
C ALA A 209 -18.12 -0.45 27.61
N ASP A 210 -19.03 -1.40 27.39
CA ASP A 210 -19.22 -2.52 28.31
C ASP A 210 -17.92 -3.31 28.41
N VAL A 211 -17.51 -3.61 29.64
CA VAL A 211 -16.30 -4.39 29.92
C VAL A 211 -16.68 -5.85 30.08
N ASP A 212 -16.17 -6.70 29.20
CA ASP A 212 -16.34 -8.14 29.30
C ASP A 212 -15.28 -8.75 30.25
N PHE A 213 -15.74 -9.39 31.32
CA PHE A 213 -14.89 -10.05 32.30
C PHE A 213 -14.89 -11.56 32.04
N PHE A 214 -13.77 -12.08 31.55
CA PHE A 214 -13.57 -13.51 31.31
C PHE A 214 -12.36 -14.04 32.06
N THR A 215 -12.34 -15.36 32.31
CA THR A 215 -11.21 -16.08 32.91
C THR A 215 -10.82 -17.24 32.00
N ALA A 216 -9.56 -17.67 32.07
CA ALA A 216 -9.10 -18.92 31.48
C ALA A 216 -8.99 -19.95 32.61
N VAL A 217 -9.76 -21.04 32.50
CA VAL A 217 -9.77 -22.13 33.49
C VAL A 217 -8.75 -23.19 33.07
N ASP A 218 -8.02 -23.74 34.03
CA ASP A 218 -7.16 -24.92 33.86
C ASP A 218 -8.00 -26.18 34.09
N ASP A 219 -7.84 -27.19 33.23
CA ASP A 219 -8.68 -28.40 33.19
C ASP A 219 -8.42 -29.38 34.35
#